data_AF-A0A7S1WJ46-F1
#
_entry.id   AF-A0A7S1WJ46-F1
#
_cell.length_a   1.000
_cell.length_b   1.000
_cell.length_c   1.000
_cell.angle_alpha   90.00
_cell.angle_beta   90.00
_cell.angle_gamma   90.00
#
_symmetry.space_group_name_H-M   'P 1'
#
loop_
_entity.id
_entity.type
_entity.pdbx_description
1 polymer ?
#
loop_
_entity_poly.entity_id
_entity_poly.type
_entity_poly.pdbx_seq_one_letter_code
_entity_poly.pdbx_strand_id
1 'polypeptide(L)'
;PVERRKRPLYSFEEARNMARGFGFSTREEFEEYSCPGAYMLPRNPDVVYADAGWAGWDDWLGTPLPFDEARQTARGLAFQSPEAYKAYVCSGGKEGEAAATGDSPSDWGVAKRRGGGVPCTRLPAKPELVYRDAWRGWEDFLGQDA
;
A
#
# COMPACT_ATOMS: atom_id res chain seq x y z
N PRO A 1 5.00 17.22 35.40
CA PRO A 1 5.60 17.44 34.06
C PRO A 1 4.82 16.66 33.01
N VAL A 2 3.97 17.34 32.23
CA VAL A 2 3.36 16.74 31.05
C VAL A 2 4.41 16.69 29.95
N GLU A 3 5.00 15.52 29.77
CA GLU A 3 5.95 15.24 28.68
C GLU A 3 5.30 15.68 27.35
N ARG A 4 5.82 16.73 26.71
CA ARG A 4 5.37 17.15 25.38
C ARG A 4 5.75 16.05 24.40
N ARG A 5 4.89 15.05 24.21
CA ARG A 5 5.01 14.11 23.09
C ARG A 5 5.07 14.94 21.82
N LYS A 6 6.21 14.91 21.11
CA LYS A 6 6.36 15.61 19.82
C LYS A 6 5.27 15.07 18.92
N ARG A 7 4.34 15.94 18.50
CA ARG A 7 3.29 15.56 17.56
C ARG A 7 3.98 15.20 16.24
N PRO A 8 3.58 14.09 15.59
CA PRO A 8 4.11 13.76 14.27
C PRO A 8 3.86 14.92 13.31
N LEU A 9 4.83 15.15 12.41
CA LEU A 9 4.74 16.21 11.40
C LEU A 9 3.69 15.90 10.32
N TYR A 10 3.37 14.61 10.14
CA TYR A 10 2.45 14.11 9.12
C TYR A 10 1.41 13.18 9.75
N SER A 11 0.26 13.04 9.09
CA SER A 11 -0.69 11.99 9.42
C SER A 11 -0.11 10.60 9.08
N PHE A 12 -0.71 9.55 9.65
CA PHE A 12 -0.29 8.17 9.37
C PHE A 12 -0.30 7.87 7.86
N GLU A 13 -1.35 8.26 7.14
CA GLU A 13 -1.49 8.00 5.71
C GLU A 13 -0.43 8.72 4.87
N GLU A 14 -0.16 9.99 5.16
CA GLU A 14 0.88 10.77 4.47
C GLU A 14 2.27 10.16 4.70
N ALA A 15 2.56 9.81 5.94
CA ALA A 15 3.85 9.26 6.33
C ALA A 15 4.07 7.85 5.74
N ARG A 16 3.02 7.02 5.69
CA ARG A 16 3.01 5.71 5.01
C ARG A 16 3.26 5.84 3.52
N ASN A 17 2.62 6.81 2.86
CA ASN A 17 2.84 7.06 1.43
C ASN A 17 4.27 7.51 1.14
N MET A 18 4.87 8.33 2.01
CA MET A 18 6.28 8.71 1.88
C MET A 18 7.20 7.51 2.08
N ALA A 19 6.99 6.71 3.13
CA ALA A 19 7.79 5.51 3.42
C ALA A 19 7.83 4.56 2.22
N ARG A 20 6.66 4.29 1.62
CA ARG A 20 6.52 3.48 0.40
C ARG A 20 7.17 4.13 -0.83
N GLY A 21 7.10 5.46 -0.93
CA GLY A 21 7.75 6.21 -2.01
C GLY A 21 9.27 6.11 -2.00
N PHE A 22 9.89 5.86 -0.84
CA PHE A 22 11.31 5.58 -0.74
C PHE A 22 11.68 4.16 -1.18
N GLY A 23 10.74 3.22 -1.20
CA GLY A 23 10.93 1.87 -1.73
C GLY A 23 11.68 0.91 -0.80
N PHE A 24 11.72 1.20 0.50
CA PHE A 24 12.32 0.31 1.49
C PHE A 24 11.57 -1.02 1.55
N SER A 25 12.32 -2.12 1.59
CA SER A 25 11.75 -3.47 1.65
C SER A 25 11.81 -4.08 3.05
N THR A 26 12.66 -3.56 3.93
CA THR A 26 12.80 -4.07 5.30
C THR A 26 12.87 -2.95 6.35
N ARG A 27 12.61 -3.34 7.60
CA ARG A 27 12.73 -2.44 8.75
C ARG A 27 14.16 -1.95 8.91
N GLU A 28 15.15 -2.82 8.72
CA GLU A 28 16.57 -2.50 8.88
C GLU A 28 16.97 -1.42 7.87
N GLU A 29 16.52 -1.53 6.62
CA GLU A 29 16.75 -0.53 5.57
C GLU A 29 16.14 0.83 5.95
N PHE A 30 14.93 0.82 6.52
CA PHE A 30 14.27 2.03 7.01
C PHE A 30 14.99 2.65 8.23
N GLU A 31 15.48 1.84 9.16
CA GLU A 31 16.18 2.31 10.36
C GLU A 31 17.59 2.85 10.05
N GLU A 32 18.26 2.26 9.06
CA GLU A 32 19.57 2.69 8.57
C GLU A 32 19.46 3.95 7.68
N TYR A 33 18.26 4.24 7.17
CA TYR A 33 18.00 5.44 6.37
C TYR A 33 18.23 6.72 7.17
N SER A 34 19.44 7.26 7.05
CA SER A 34 19.88 8.51 7.65
C SER A 34 20.33 9.48 6.55
N CYS A 35 19.38 9.99 5.76
CA CYS A 35 19.66 11.01 4.75
C CYS A 35 19.19 12.40 5.22
N PRO A 36 19.80 13.51 4.75
CA PRO A 36 19.25 14.85 4.91
C PRO A 36 17.94 14.98 4.10
N GLY A 37 16.83 14.63 4.75
CA GLY A 37 15.49 14.46 4.16
C GLY A 37 14.68 13.35 4.84
N ALA A 38 15.37 12.38 5.46
CA ALA A 38 14.80 11.31 6.28
C ALA A 38 14.05 11.81 7.52
N TYR A 39 14.35 13.03 7.96
CA TYR A 39 13.70 13.69 9.10
C TYR A 39 12.19 13.91 8.94
N MET A 40 11.65 13.71 7.74
CA MET A 40 10.21 13.79 7.51
C MET A 40 9.46 12.61 8.15
N LEU A 41 10.10 11.44 8.29
CA LEU A 41 9.47 10.28 8.92
C LEU A 41 10.01 10.06 10.35
N PRO A 42 9.15 9.69 11.31
CA PRO A 42 9.62 9.31 12.63
C PRO A 42 10.45 8.03 12.55
N ARG A 43 11.52 7.96 13.34
CA ARG A 43 12.38 6.76 13.44
C ARG A 43 11.64 5.53 14.01
N ASN A 44 10.63 5.78 14.83
CA ASN A 44 9.79 4.76 15.48
C ASN A 44 8.33 5.00 15.07
N PRO A 45 7.96 4.74 13.81
CA PRO A 45 6.60 4.98 13.31
C PRO A 45 5.57 4.08 14.01
N ASP A 46 5.99 2.89 14.45
CA ASP A 46 5.21 1.94 15.24
C ASP A 46 4.71 2.54 16.57
N VAL A 47 5.56 3.33 17.24
CA VAL A 47 5.18 4.00 18.49
C VAL A 47 4.36 5.25 18.22
N VAL A 48 4.72 5.99 17.16
CA VAL A 48 4.08 7.28 16.85
C VAL A 48 2.66 7.10 16.30
N TYR A 49 2.43 6.04 15.53
CA TYR A 49 1.14 5.78 14.88
C TYR A 49 0.40 4.57 15.45
N ALA A 50 0.81 4.08 16.63
CA ALA A 50 0.16 2.96 17.32
C ALA A 50 -1.37 3.11 17.38
N ASP A 51 -1.85 4.30 17.73
CA ASP A 51 -3.28 4.62 17.84
C ASP A 51 -3.87 5.23 16.56
N ALA A 52 -3.08 5.33 15.48
CA ALA A 52 -3.45 6.01 14.23
C ALA A 52 -3.60 5.06 13.03
N GLY A 53 -3.72 3.74 13.29
CA GLY A 53 -3.93 2.72 12.25
C GLY A 53 -2.68 1.92 11.88
N TRP A 54 -1.64 1.91 12.73
CA TRP A 54 -0.45 1.08 12.52
C TRP A 54 -0.80 -0.41 12.47
N ALA A 55 -0.60 -1.03 11.29
CA ALA A 55 -0.85 -2.46 11.05
C ALA A 55 0.42 -3.31 10.95
N GLY A 56 1.58 -2.73 11.29
CA GLY A 56 2.88 -3.40 11.24
C GLY A 56 3.83 -2.84 10.17
N TRP A 57 5.07 -3.32 10.21
CA TRP A 57 6.14 -2.85 9.31
C TRP A 57 5.86 -3.17 7.85
N ASP A 58 5.30 -4.34 7.56
CA ASP A 58 4.97 -4.71 6.18
C ASP A 58 3.92 -3.79 5.55
N ASP A 59 2.92 -3.39 6.34
CA ASP A 59 1.94 -2.42 5.90
C ASP A 59 2.56 -1.04 5.68
N TRP A 60 3.38 -0.60 6.63
CA TRP A 60 4.07 0.69 6.58
C TRP A 60 4.97 0.82 5.35
N LEU A 61 5.78 -0.19 5.09
CA LEU A 61 6.73 -0.22 3.97
C LEU A 61 6.05 -0.58 2.64
N GLY A 62 4.83 -1.12 2.69
CA GLY A 62 4.09 -1.56 1.50
C GLY A 62 4.67 -2.81 0.88
N THR A 63 5.25 -3.70 1.69
CA THR A 63 5.73 -5.00 1.22
C THR A 63 4.55 -5.86 0.79
N PRO A 64 4.63 -6.51 -0.38
CA PRO A 64 3.55 -7.36 -0.85
C PRO A 64 3.34 -8.54 0.11
N LEU A 65 2.10 -9.00 0.23
CA LEU A 65 1.77 -10.20 1.00
C LEU A 65 2.52 -11.43 0.43
N PRO A 66 2.80 -12.46 1.25
CA PRO A 66 3.19 -13.77 0.73
C PRO A 66 2.15 -14.30 -0.26
N PHE A 67 2.56 -15.11 -1.25
CA PHE A 67 1.68 -15.59 -2.32
C PHE A 67 0.39 -16.22 -1.81
N ASP A 68 0.48 -17.14 -0.84
CA ASP A 68 -0.66 -17.84 -0.24
C ASP A 68 -1.66 -16.90 0.45
N GLU A 69 -1.18 -15.85 1.11
CA GLU A 69 -2.03 -14.86 1.78
C GLU A 69 -2.65 -13.89 0.77
N ALA A 70 -1.87 -13.49 -0.24
CA ALA A 70 -2.32 -12.60 -1.31
C ALA A 70 -3.49 -13.21 -2.09
N ARG A 71 -3.38 -14.49 -2.47
CA ARG A 71 -4.47 -15.20 -3.16
C ARG A 71 -5.69 -15.39 -2.26
N GLN A 72 -5.51 -15.69 -0.97
CA GLN A 72 -6.63 -15.83 -0.03
C GLN A 72 -7.40 -14.52 0.12
N THR A 73 -6.66 -13.41 0.24
CA THR A 73 -7.23 -12.07 0.29
C THR A 73 -7.96 -11.74 -1.01
N ALA A 74 -7.35 -12.02 -2.17
CA ALA A 74 -7.96 -11.77 -3.47
C ALA A 74 -9.25 -12.60 -3.69
N ARG A 75 -9.25 -13.86 -3.26
CA ARG A 75 -10.42 -14.75 -3.28
C ARG A 75 -11.52 -14.29 -2.32
N GLY A 76 -11.16 -13.82 -1.13
CA GLY A 76 -12.11 -13.26 -0.17
C GLY A 76 -12.84 -12.01 -0.69
N LEU A 77 -12.18 -11.23 -1.55
CA LEU A 77 -12.77 -10.07 -2.23
C LEU A 77 -13.60 -10.45 -3.48
N ALA A 78 -13.61 -11.72 -3.87
CA ALA A 78 -14.46 -12.29 -4.93
C ALA A 78 -14.41 -11.52 -6.28
N PHE A 79 -13.21 -11.14 -6.73
CA PHE A 79 -13.04 -10.44 -7.99
C PHE A 79 -13.57 -11.26 -9.18
N GLN A 80 -14.39 -10.63 -10.02
CA GLN A 80 -15.00 -11.25 -11.19
C GLN A 80 -14.04 -11.42 -12.37
N SER A 81 -12.93 -10.68 -12.37
CA SER A 81 -11.91 -10.81 -13.42
C SER A 81 -10.57 -10.23 -12.98
N PRO A 82 -9.47 -10.58 -13.68
CA PRO A 82 -8.17 -9.94 -13.51
C PRO A 82 -8.21 -8.41 -13.66
N GLU A 83 -9.07 -7.89 -14.53
CA GLU A 83 -9.24 -6.45 -14.76
C GLU A 83 -9.87 -5.78 -13.53
N ALA A 84 -10.87 -6.42 -12.91
CA ALA A 84 -11.48 -5.93 -11.68
C ALA A 84 -10.44 -5.88 -10.54
N TYR A 85 -9.63 -6.94 -10.40
CA TYR A 85 -8.52 -6.96 -9.44
C TYR A 85 -7.52 -5.80 -9.69
N LYS A 86 -7.08 -5.63 -10.94
CA LYS A 86 -6.12 -4.57 -11.30
C LYS A 86 -6.70 -3.18 -11.05
N ALA A 87 -7.97 -2.94 -11.38
CA ALA A 87 -8.63 -1.67 -11.12
C ALA A 87 -8.74 -1.37 -9.62
N TYR A 88 -9.06 -2.39 -8.80
CA TYR A 88 -9.10 -2.27 -7.34
C TYR A 88 -7.73 -1.94 -6.76
N VAL A 89 -6.68 -2.67 -7.15
CA VAL A 89 -5.33 -2.39 -6.67
C VAL A 89 -4.87 -1.01 -7.14
N CYS A 90 -5.07 -0.65 -8.41
CA CYS A 90 -4.70 0.67 -8.93
C CYS A 90 -5.46 1.84 -8.28
N SER A 91 -6.66 1.61 -7.75
CA SER A 91 -7.44 2.62 -7.01
C SER A 91 -7.12 2.70 -5.52
N GLY A 92 -6.14 1.92 -5.05
CA GLY A 92 -5.71 1.90 -3.66
C GLY A 92 -6.64 1.12 -2.74
N GLY A 93 -7.43 0.20 -3.30
CA GLY A 93 -8.27 -0.73 -2.54
C GLY A 93 -9.36 -0.10 -1.68
N LYS A 94 -9.90 1.04 -2.12
CA LYS A 94 -11.15 1.54 -1.55
C LYS A 94 -12.29 0.64 -2.03
N GLU A 95 -12.95 -0.03 -1.11
CA GLU A 95 -14.22 -0.72 -1.36
C GLU A 95 -15.25 0.35 -1.77
N GLY A 96 -16.00 0.09 -2.84
CA GLY A 96 -16.96 1.07 -3.35
C GLY A 96 -18.16 1.22 -2.41
N GLU A 97 -18.51 2.46 -2.06
CA GLU A 97 -19.90 2.86 -2.29
C GLU A 97 -20.02 3.22 -3.78
N ALA A 98 -21.07 2.70 -4.41
CA ALA A 98 -21.26 2.69 -5.86
C ALA A 98 -21.13 4.07 -6.52
N ALA A 99 -20.73 4.05 -7.79
CA ALA A 99 -20.78 5.19 -8.69
C ALA A 99 -22.13 5.92 -8.63
N ALA A 100 -22.13 7.20 -8.25
CA ALA A 100 -22.86 8.30 -8.90
C ALA A 100 -22.86 9.56 -8.02
N THR A 101 -22.06 10.57 -8.39
CA THR A 101 -22.54 11.90 -8.78
C THR A 101 -21.31 12.73 -9.16
N GLY A 102 -21.40 13.40 -10.31
CA GLY A 102 -20.32 14.24 -10.80
C GLY A 102 -20.13 15.45 -9.90
N ASP A 103 -18.90 15.64 -9.45
CA ASP A 103 -18.23 16.92 -9.54
C ASP A 103 -16.72 16.63 -9.63
N SER A 104 -16.16 16.91 -10.79
CA SER A 104 -14.71 16.95 -10.99
C SER A 104 -14.17 18.08 -10.13
N PRO A 105 -13.02 17.90 -9.46
CA PRO A 105 -11.88 18.53 -10.09
C PRO A 105 -10.58 17.74 -9.97
N SER A 106 -9.93 17.65 -11.13
CA SER A 106 -8.47 17.72 -11.33
C SER A 106 -7.75 16.40 -11.58
N ASP A 107 -7.69 16.10 -12.88
CA ASP A 107 -6.39 16.00 -13.56
C ASP A 107 -5.42 14.93 -13.04
N TRP A 108 -5.77 13.67 -13.27
CA TRP A 108 -4.80 12.57 -13.26
C TRP A 108 -4.08 12.41 -14.62
N GLY A 109 -4.22 13.38 -15.53
CA GLY A 109 -3.64 13.38 -16.88
C GLY A 109 -2.15 13.72 -16.95
N VAL A 110 -1.49 14.12 -15.84
CA VAL A 110 -0.10 14.60 -15.88
C VAL A 110 0.77 14.13 -14.69
N ALA A 111 0.57 12.92 -14.16
CA ALA A 111 1.46 12.39 -13.10
C ALA A 111 2.54 11.46 -13.66
N LYS A 112 3.44 12.00 -14.50
CA LYS A 112 4.68 11.30 -14.94
C LYS A 112 5.98 11.87 -14.36
N ARG A 113 5.95 12.67 -13.29
CA ARG A 113 7.17 13.13 -12.61
C ARG A 113 6.97 13.16 -11.09
N ARG A 114 7.62 12.20 -10.41
CA ARG A 114 7.72 11.99 -8.95
C ARG A 114 6.52 11.27 -8.31
N GLY A 115 6.71 9.97 -8.06
CA GLY A 115 5.98 9.18 -7.06
C GLY A 115 4.48 8.99 -7.32
N GLY A 116 4.13 8.14 -8.28
CA GLY A 116 2.75 7.63 -8.40
C GLY A 116 2.37 6.93 -7.10
N GLY A 117 1.23 7.35 -6.52
CA GLY A 117 0.71 6.80 -5.26
C GLY A 117 0.64 5.28 -5.32
N VAL A 118 1.42 4.65 -4.45
CA VAL A 118 1.44 3.19 -4.30
C VAL A 118 0.06 2.78 -3.78
N PRO A 119 -0.57 1.72 -4.33
CA PRO A 119 -1.82 1.19 -3.82
C PRO A 119 -1.80 1.08 -2.29
N CYS A 120 -2.85 1.55 -1.60
CA CYS A 120 -2.96 1.37 -0.14
C CYS A 120 -3.12 -0.10 0.28
N THR A 121 -3.19 -1.03 -0.68
CA THR A 121 -3.25 -2.48 -0.46
C THR A 121 -1.87 -3.13 -0.61
N ARG A 122 -1.63 -4.19 0.16
CA ARG A 122 -0.44 -5.05 0.04
C ARG A 122 -0.57 -6.09 -1.09
N LEU A 123 -1.66 -6.02 -1.86
CA LEU A 123 -1.87 -6.82 -3.05
C LEU A 123 -1.09 -6.19 -4.21
N PRO A 124 -0.15 -6.92 -4.85
CA PRO A 124 0.64 -6.35 -5.93
C PRO A 124 -0.21 -6.13 -7.18
N ALA A 125 0.02 -5.02 -7.89
CA ALA A 125 -0.66 -4.72 -9.15
C ALA A 125 -0.30 -5.70 -10.28
N LYS A 126 0.89 -6.31 -10.19
CA LYS A 126 1.42 -7.31 -11.12
C LYS A 126 1.87 -8.56 -10.34
N PRO A 127 0.94 -9.36 -9.81
CA PRO A 127 1.27 -10.54 -9.02
C PRO A 127 2.11 -11.55 -9.81
N GLU A 128 1.98 -11.59 -11.14
CA GLU A 128 2.77 -12.44 -12.03
C GLU A 128 4.28 -12.13 -11.99
N LEU A 129 4.65 -10.89 -11.68
CA LEU A 129 6.05 -10.49 -11.56
C LEU A 129 6.59 -10.69 -10.14
N VAL A 130 5.75 -10.44 -9.13
CA VAL A 130 6.11 -10.54 -7.72
C VAL A 130 6.23 -12.01 -7.29
N TYR A 131 5.31 -12.86 -7.76
CA TYR A 131 5.23 -14.27 -7.37
C TYR A 131 5.69 -15.21 -8.48
N ARG A 132 6.66 -14.80 -9.30
CA ARG A 132 7.08 -15.51 -10.52
C ARG A 132 7.23 -17.03 -10.33
N ASP A 133 7.81 -17.47 -9.22
CA ASP A 133 8.10 -18.89 -8.95
C ASP A 133 6.86 -19.71 -8.54
N ALA A 134 5.85 -19.05 -7.95
CA ALA A 134 4.62 -19.67 -7.49
C ALA A 134 3.42 -19.43 -8.43
N TRP A 135 3.53 -18.49 -9.35
CA TRP A 135 2.46 -18.04 -10.22
C TRP A 135 2.04 -19.12 -11.24
N ARG A 136 0.78 -19.55 -11.17
CA ARG A 136 0.20 -20.55 -12.10
C ARG A 136 -0.85 -19.98 -13.05
N GLY A 137 -1.19 -18.71 -12.90
CA GLY A 137 -2.22 -18.04 -13.69
C GLY A 137 -3.26 -17.35 -12.81
N TRP A 138 -4.12 -16.58 -13.46
CA TRP A 138 -5.19 -15.84 -12.79
C TRP A 138 -6.26 -16.76 -12.19
N GLU A 139 -6.50 -17.92 -12.80
CA GLU A 139 -7.45 -18.93 -12.30
C GLU A 139 -7.00 -19.47 -10.93
N ASP A 140 -5.73 -19.85 -10.80
CA ASP A 140 -5.14 -20.26 -9.52
C ASP A 140 -5.14 -19.10 -8.51
N PHE A 141 -4.80 -17.88 -8.93
CA PHE A 141 -4.70 -16.76 -8.00
C PHE A 141 -6.07 -16.26 -7.48
N LEU A 142 -7.05 -16.12 -8.37
CA LEU A 142 -8.40 -15.62 -8.04
C LEU A 142 -9.38 -16.73 -7.66
N GLY A 143 -9.03 -18.01 -7.86
CA GLY A 143 -9.93 -19.14 -7.62
C GLY A 143 -11.07 -19.22 -8.63
N GLN A 144 -10.84 -18.76 -9.87
CA GLN A 144 -11.80 -18.83 -10.97
C GLN A 144 -11.64 -20.16 -11.71
N ASP A 145 -12.00 -21.27 -11.07
CA ASP A 145 -12.25 -22.54 -11.77
C ASP A 145 -13.71 -22.50 -12.28
N ALA A 146 -13.92 -22.94 -13.53
CA ALA A 146 -15.16 -22.82 -14.30
C ALA A 146 -16.40 -23.45 -13.65
#